data_AF-A0A956Z1L2-F1
#
_entry.id   AF-A0A956Z1L2-F1
#
_cell.length_a   1.000
_cell.length_b   1.000
_cell.length_c   1.000
_cell.angle_alpha   90.00
_cell.angle_beta   90.00
_cell.angle_gamma   90.00
#
_symmetry.space_group_name_H-M   'P 1'
#
loop_
_entity.id
_entity.type
_entity.pdbx_description
1 polymer ?
#
loop_
_entity_poly.entity_id
_entity_poly.type
_entity_poly.pdbx_seq_one_letter_code
_entity_poly.pdbx_strand_id
1 'polypeptide(L)'
;MASQAETTTTTDEELHYCTVHPEREATLRCNRCERYMCVQCAVQTPVGYRCRECVRTQEDKYFNASDRDLLLVGGICLVLGCIAGSIIGQIGLWLLFVLILSAPVGGGIAEVALRAVKRRRGRYMALVAAGGTAVGALFPILWILLQAGVFVPRLDVLLFAGIAAVAVYGRMAMRG
;
A
#
# COMPACT_ATOMS: atom_id res chain seq x y z
N MET A 1 -34.80 -67.29 24.68
CA MET A 1 -33.68 -67.05 23.75
C MET A 1 -33.92 -65.68 23.10
N ALA A 2 -33.38 -64.63 23.74
CA ALA A 2 -32.35 -63.72 23.20
C ALA A 2 -32.97 -62.60 22.33
N SER A 3 -33.38 -61.47 22.91
CA SER A 3 -32.56 -60.29 23.24
C SER A 3 -31.94 -59.63 22.00
N GLN A 4 -32.68 -58.73 21.36
CA GLN A 4 -32.12 -57.78 20.38
C GLN A 4 -31.61 -56.57 21.17
N ALA A 5 -30.30 -56.53 21.39
CA ALA A 5 -29.60 -55.37 21.90
C ALA A 5 -29.42 -54.37 20.76
N GLU A 6 -30.03 -53.20 20.92
CA GLU A 6 -29.84 -52.01 20.11
C GLU A 6 -28.35 -51.64 20.15
N THR A 7 -27.67 -51.79 19.01
CA THR A 7 -26.27 -51.41 18.87
C THR A 7 -26.24 -49.89 18.72
N THR A 8 -26.16 -49.18 19.84
CA THR A 8 -25.69 -47.79 19.85
C THR A 8 -24.26 -47.80 19.33
N THR A 9 -24.11 -47.50 18.05
CA THR A 9 -22.83 -47.14 17.45
C THR A 9 -22.39 -45.85 18.14
N THR A 10 -21.65 -45.99 19.24
CA THR A 10 -20.79 -44.92 19.74
C THR A 10 -19.73 -44.72 18.67
N THR A 11 -20.02 -43.86 17.69
CA THR A 11 -18.97 -43.22 16.92
C THR A 11 -18.13 -42.52 17.98
N ASP A 12 -16.96 -43.05 18.25
CA ASP A 12 -15.91 -42.38 19.01
C ASP A 12 -15.66 -41.08 18.23
N GLU A 13 -16.40 -40.02 18.58
CA GLU A 13 -16.18 -38.70 18.01
C GLU A 13 -14.79 -38.32 18.48
N GLU A 14 -13.78 -38.53 17.64
CA GLU A 14 -12.47 -37.92 17.83
C GLU A 14 -12.70 -36.41 17.88
N LEU A 15 -12.93 -35.90 19.09
CA LEU A 15 -13.17 -34.50 19.35
C LEU A 15 -11.88 -33.76 19.01
N HIS A 16 -11.84 -33.24 17.79
CA HIS A 16 -10.75 -32.39 17.36
C HIS A 16 -10.95 -31.03 17.98
N TYR A 17 -9.91 -30.50 18.62
CA TYR A 17 -9.96 -29.17 19.23
C TYR A 17 -9.34 -28.14 18.29
N CYS A 18 -9.77 -26.89 18.43
CA CYS A 18 -9.18 -25.81 17.66
C CYS A 18 -7.72 -25.61 18.08
N THR A 19 -6.81 -25.54 17.10
CA THR A 19 -5.38 -25.33 17.38
C THR A 19 -5.06 -24.02 18.12
N VAL A 20 -5.98 -23.05 18.09
CA VAL A 20 -5.86 -21.74 18.77
C VAL A 20 -6.64 -21.72 20.09
N HIS A 21 -7.75 -22.47 20.18
CA HIS A 21 -8.63 -22.52 21.34
C HIS A 21 -8.82 -23.98 21.76
N PRO A 22 -7.94 -24.52 22.62
CA PRO A 22 -7.99 -25.92 23.02
C PRO A 22 -9.26 -26.27 23.83
N GLU A 23 -9.97 -25.28 24.38
CA GLU A 23 -11.25 -25.46 25.09
C GLU A 23 -12.46 -25.63 24.15
N ARG A 24 -12.26 -25.55 22.82
CA ARG A 24 -13.37 -25.59 21.86
C ARG A 24 -13.18 -26.68 20.81
N GLU A 25 -14.26 -27.42 20.61
CA GLU A 25 -14.39 -28.39 19.53
C GLU A 25 -14.32 -27.69 18.16
N ALA A 26 -13.60 -28.32 17.25
CA ALA A 26 -13.36 -27.84 15.90
C ALA A 26 -14.24 -28.58 14.91
N THR A 27 -15.27 -27.89 14.43
CA THR A 27 -16.21 -28.39 13.43
C THR A 27 -15.73 -28.15 11.98
N LEU A 28 -14.65 -27.38 11.79
CA LEU A 28 -14.19 -26.91 10.48
C LEU A 28 -12.70 -27.21 10.26
N ARG A 29 -12.32 -27.40 8.99
CA ARG A 29 -10.94 -27.66 8.56
C ARG A 29 -10.49 -26.67 7.50
N CYS A 30 -9.25 -26.19 7.58
CA CYS A 30 -8.71 -25.25 6.60
C CYS A 30 -8.48 -25.94 5.25
N ASN A 31 -8.99 -25.37 4.15
CA ASN A 31 -8.75 -25.92 2.80
C ASN A 31 -7.25 -25.92 2.41
N ARG A 32 -6.45 -24.98 2.95
CA ARG A 32 -5.03 -24.84 2.56
C ARG A 32 -4.04 -25.63 3.42
N CYS A 33 -4.18 -25.56 4.74
CA CYS A 33 -3.23 -26.16 5.67
C CYS A 33 -3.84 -27.30 6.48
N GLU A 34 -5.10 -27.64 6.21
CA GLU A 34 -5.76 -28.81 6.78
C GLU A 34 -5.89 -28.84 8.31
N ARG A 35 -5.59 -27.73 8.99
CA ARG A 35 -5.71 -27.59 10.45
C ARG A 35 -7.19 -27.45 10.86
N TYR A 36 -7.52 -28.07 11.99
CA TYR A 36 -8.83 -27.97 12.64
C TYR A 36 -9.02 -26.61 13.32
N MET A 37 -10.16 -25.98 13.10
CA MET A 37 -10.49 -24.67 13.66
C MET A 37 -11.95 -24.56 14.09
N CYS A 38 -12.23 -23.69 15.06
CA CYS A 38 -13.59 -23.33 15.43
C CYS A 38 -14.17 -22.28 14.47
N VAL A 39 -15.50 -22.10 14.48
CA VAL A 39 -16.23 -21.14 13.63
C VAL A 39 -15.71 -19.71 13.79
N GLN A 40 -15.25 -19.31 14.98
CA GLN A 40 -14.69 -17.98 15.24
C GLN A 40 -13.31 -17.74 14.60
N CYS A 41 -12.55 -18.82 14.39
CA CYS A 41 -11.23 -18.78 13.76
C CYS A 41 -11.30 -18.90 12.22
N ALA A 42 -12.45 -19.27 11.67
CA ALA A 42 -12.68 -19.41 10.24
C ALA A 42 -12.86 -18.04 9.58
N VAL A 43 -12.13 -17.82 8.49
CA VAL A 43 -12.27 -16.65 7.61
C VAL A 43 -12.90 -17.12 6.31
N GLN A 44 -14.00 -16.48 5.90
CA GLN A 44 -14.64 -16.77 4.63
C GLN A 44 -13.79 -16.22 3.48
N THR A 45 -13.49 -17.08 2.51
CA THR A 45 -12.79 -16.73 1.27
C THR A 45 -13.62 -17.20 0.08
N PRO A 46 -13.36 -16.71 -1.16
CA PRO A 46 -14.16 -17.07 -2.34
C PRO A 46 -14.23 -18.57 -2.63
N VAL A 47 -13.24 -19.32 -2.14
CA VAL A 47 -13.10 -20.78 -2.33
C VAL A 47 -13.47 -21.60 -1.08
N GLY A 48 -14.05 -20.96 -0.05
CA GLY A 48 -14.46 -21.61 1.21
C GLY A 48 -13.79 -21.02 2.46
N TYR A 49 -13.67 -21.81 3.52
CA TYR A 49 -13.09 -21.34 4.79
C TYR A 49 -11.57 -21.55 4.86
N ARG A 50 -10.86 -20.50 5.32
CA ARG A 50 -9.42 -20.55 5.60
C ARG A 50 -9.13 -20.10 7.03
N CYS A 51 -8.06 -20.63 7.62
CA CYS A 51 -7.61 -20.17 8.93
C CYS A 51 -6.92 -18.80 8.83
N ARG A 52 -6.99 -18.02 9.92
CA ARG A 52 -6.39 -16.67 10.00
C ARG A 52 -4.90 -16.64 9.66
N GLU A 53 -4.16 -17.69 10.02
CA GLU A 53 -2.72 -17.79 9.74
C GLU A 53 -2.45 -17.93 8.24
N CYS A 54 -3.23 -18.76 7.53
CA CYS A 54 -3.12 -18.89 6.07
C CYS A 54 -3.54 -17.64 5.31
N VAL A 55 -4.51 -16.90 5.85
CA VAL A 55 -4.94 -15.59 5.32
C VAL A 55 -3.83 -14.57 5.55
N ARG A 56 -3.28 -14.47 6.78
CA ARG A 56 -2.15 -13.60 7.10
C ARG A 56 -0.93 -13.88 6.23
N THR A 57 -0.51 -15.14 6.08
CA THR A 57 0.62 -15.47 5.20
C THR A 57 0.35 -15.11 3.72
N GLN A 58 -0.91 -15.16 3.29
CA GLN A 58 -1.28 -14.70 1.95
C GLN A 58 -1.24 -13.17 1.87
N GLU A 59 -1.82 -12.47 2.84
CA GLU A 59 -1.74 -11.02 2.98
C GLU A 59 -0.29 -10.54 3.03
N ASP A 60 0.58 -11.17 3.83
CA ASP A 60 2.01 -10.86 3.91
C ASP A 60 2.69 -11.02 2.54
N LYS A 61 2.35 -12.05 1.76
CA LYS A 61 2.87 -12.21 0.39
C LYS A 61 2.38 -11.11 -0.57
N TYR A 62 1.19 -10.56 -0.37
CA TYR A 62 0.66 -9.43 -1.16
C TYR A 62 1.06 -8.05 -0.60
N PHE A 63 1.39 -7.96 0.68
CA PHE A 63 1.89 -6.78 1.40
C PHE A 63 3.41 -6.76 1.54
N ASN A 64 4.13 -7.65 0.86
CA ASN A 64 5.55 -7.49 0.59
C ASN A 64 5.76 -6.54 -0.59
N ALA A 65 5.32 -5.29 -0.44
CA ALA A 65 6.04 -4.20 -1.06
C ALA A 65 7.44 -4.24 -0.44
N SER A 66 8.43 -4.80 -1.13
CA SER A 66 9.80 -4.84 -0.64
C SER A 66 10.18 -3.43 -0.18
N ASP A 67 10.74 -3.28 1.03
CA ASP A 67 11.23 -1.97 1.50
C ASP A 67 12.13 -1.30 0.45
N ARG A 68 12.83 -2.11 -0.36
CA ARG A 68 13.60 -1.63 -1.52
C ARG A 68 12.74 -0.99 -2.59
N ASP A 69 11.59 -1.57 -2.96
CA ASP A 69 10.70 -0.98 -3.96
C ASP A 69 10.09 0.33 -3.44
N LEU A 70 9.76 0.39 -2.14
CA LEU A 70 9.23 1.60 -1.50
C LEU A 70 10.29 2.72 -1.44
N LEU A 71 11.52 2.38 -1.06
CA LEU A 71 12.67 3.30 -1.07
C LEU A 71 13.02 3.75 -2.49
N LEU A 72 12.92 2.86 -3.49
CA LEU A 72 13.19 3.19 -4.89
C LEU A 72 12.15 4.18 -5.44
N VAL A 73 10.86 3.94 -5.17
CA VAL A 73 9.76 4.86 -5.52
C VAL A 73 9.97 6.23 -4.86
N GLY A 74 10.17 6.23 -3.54
CA GLY A 74 10.37 7.46 -2.77
C GLY A 74 11.57 8.24 -3.28
N GLY A 75 12.70 7.57 -3.51
CA GLY A 75 13.92 8.17 -4.04
C GLY A 75 13.73 8.78 -5.43
N ILE A 76 13.11 8.06 -6.36
CA ILE A 76 12.86 8.57 -7.72
C ILE A 76 11.91 9.78 -7.68
N CYS A 77 10.82 9.71 -6.93
CA CYS A 77 9.87 10.81 -6.78
C CYS A 77 10.50 12.04 -6.11
N LEU A 78 11.40 11.84 -5.14
CA LEU A 78 12.14 12.91 -4.49
C LEU A 78 13.11 13.58 -5.46
N VAL A 79 13.91 12.82 -6.20
CA VAL A 79 14.86 13.36 -7.18
C VAL A 79 14.14 14.11 -8.29
N LEU A 80 13.10 13.51 -8.88
CA LEU A 80 12.30 14.15 -9.93
C LEU A 80 11.56 15.39 -9.41
N GLY A 81 10.99 15.33 -8.21
CA GLY A 81 10.35 16.47 -7.56
C GLY A 81 11.34 17.61 -7.29
N CYS A 82 12.57 17.29 -6.87
CA CYS A 82 13.63 18.25 -6.63
C CYS A 82 14.08 18.96 -7.91
N ILE A 83 14.29 18.20 -8.99
CA ILE A 83 14.66 18.76 -10.29
C ILE A 83 13.53 19.65 -10.81
N ALA A 84 12.29 19.15 -10.81
CA ALA A 84 11.14 19.92 -11.27
C ALA A 84 10.90 21.19 -10.44
N GLY A 85 10.96 21.07 -9.10
CA GLY A 85 10.80 22.20 -8.20
C GLY A 85 11.90 23.25 -8.37
N SER A 86 13.16 22.84 -8.54
CA SER A 86 14.28 23.76 -8.75
C SER A 86 14.17 24.53 -10.06
N ILE A 87 13.75 23.85 -11.14
CA ILE A 87 13.51 24.50 -12.44
C ILE A 87 12.39 25.54 -12.32
N ILE A 88 11.27 25.18 -11.67
CA ILE A 88 10.13 26.11 -11.49
C ILE A 88 10.54 27.31 -10.63
N GLY A 89 11.28 27.06 -9.54
CA GLY A 89 11.78 28.10 -8.65
C GLY A 89 12.80 29.04 -9.31
N GLN A 90 13.54 28.61 -10.33
CA GLN A 90 14.47 29.47 -11.07
C GLN A 90 13.77 30.29 -12.16
N ILE A 91 12.79 29.70 -12.84
CA ILE A 91 12.16 30.35 -13.98
C ILE A 91 11.13 31.41 -13.54
N GLY A 92 10.55 31.29 -12.34
CA GLY A 92 9.64 32.32 -11.81
C GLY A 92 8.50 32.66 -12.78
N LEU A 93 7.97 31.65 -13.47
CA LEU A 93 6.94 31.82 -14.49
C LEU A 93 5.62 32.23 -13.84
N TRP A 94 4.93 33.17 -14.49
CA TRP A 94 3.60 33.65 -14.13
C TRP A 94 2.65 32.49 -13.77
N LEU A 95 1.90 32.62 -12.68
CA LEU A 95 1.04 31.56 -12.07
C LEU A 95 0.22 30.73 -13.08
N LEU A 96 -0.19 31.34 -14.19
CA LEU A 96 -0.94 30.71 -15.28
C LEU A 96 -0.18 29.59 -16.01
N PHE A 97 1.13 29.72 -16.22
CA PHE A 97 1.94 28.68 -16.87
C PHE A 97 2.14 27.46 -15.96
N VAL A 98 2.30 27.69 -14.66
CA VAL A 98 2.38 26.60 -13.67
C VAL A 98 1.07 25.81 -13.61
N LEU A 99 -0.08 26.49 -13.68
CA LEU A 99 -1.38 25.83 -13.64
C LEU A 99 -1.61 24.92 -14.88
N ILE A 100 -1.21 25.38 -16.06
CA ILE A 100 -1.40 24.61 -17.32
C ILE A 100 -0.36 23.48 -17.45
N LEU A 101 0.90 23.74 -17.08
CA LEU A 101 1.99 22.76 -17.26
C LEU A 101 2.14 21.80 -16.07
N SER A 102 1.56 22.08 -14.90
CA SER A 102 1.67 21.19 -13.74
C SER A 102 1.01 19.82 -13.97
N ALA A 103 -0.12 19.76 -14.67
CA ALA A 103 -0.80 18.49 -14.98
C ALA A 103 0.05 17.53 -15.85
N PRO A 104 0.62 17.95 -16.99
CA PRO A 104 1.49 17.08 -17.78
C PRO A 104 2.80 16.75 -17.07
N VAL A 105 3.39 17.69 -16.33
CA VAL A 105 4.63 17.46 -15.57
C VAL A 105 4.42 16.45 -14.43
N GLY A 106 3.38 16.63 -13.61
CA GLY A 106 3.01 15.68 -12.55
C GLY A 106 2.63 14.31 -13.11
N GLY A 107 1.95 14.29 -14.26
CA GLY A 107 1.68 13.07 -15.01
C GLY A 107 2.95 12.36 -15.50
N GLY A 108 3.92 13.11 -16.02
CA GLY A 108 5.20 12.59 -16.48
C GLY A 108 6.02 11.98 -15.34
N ILE A 109 6.10 12.68 -14.20
CA ILE A 109 6.77 12.19 -12.99
C ILE A 109 6.16 10.86 -12.53
N ALA A 110 4.83 10.78 -12.47
CA ALA A 110 4.11 9.56 -12.10
C ALA A 110 4.36 8.40 -13.09
N GLU A 111 4.41 8.67 -14.39
CA GLU A 111 4.66 7.63 -15.40
C GLU A 111 6.08 7.08 -15.31
N VAL A 112 7.07 7.94 -15.07
CA VAL A 112 8.48 7.54 -14.87
C VAL A 112 8.62 6.72 -13.59
N ALA A 113 8.04 7.17 -12.48
CA ALA A 113 8.04 6.44 -11.21
C ALA A 113 7.36 5.07 -11.34
N LEU A 114 6.23 4.98 -12.03
CA LEU A 114 5.52 3.71 -12.26
C LEU A 114 6.28 2.75 -13.17
N ARG A 115 6.99 3.26 -14.18
CA ARG A 115 7.84 2.43 -15.06
C ARG A 115 9.02 1.84 -14.31
N ALA A 116 9.66 2.62 -13.45
CA ALA A 116 10.81 2.16 -12.66
C ALA A 116 10.47 0.98 -11.74
N VAL A 117 9.22 0.88 -11.28
CA VAL A 117 8.77 -0.08 -10.26
C VAL A 117 8.04 -1.27 -10.89
N LYS A 118 8.12 -1.40 -12.23
CA LYS A 118 7.48 -2.48 -13.01
C LYS A 118 5.98 -2.65 -12.72
N ARG A 119 5.25 -1.56 -12.40
CA ARG A 119 3.81 -1.57 -12.06
C ARG A 119 3.43 -2.50 -10.89
N ARG A 120 4.32 -2.73 -9.91
CA ARG A 120 3.93 -3.48 -8.70
C ARG A 120 2.90 -2.69 -7.89
N ARG A 121 1.84 -3.38 -7.44
CA ARG A 121 0.68 -2.78 -6.75
C ARG A 121 0.90 -2.82 -5.23
N GLY A 122 0.71 -1.69 -4.56
CA GLY A 122 0.79 -1.60 -3.10
C GLY A 122 0.09 -0.35 -2.57
N ARG A 123 -0.72 -0.50 -1.51
CA ARG A 123 -1.55 0.59 -0.95
C ARG A 123 -0.73 1.78 -0.45
N TYR A 124 0.53 1.56 -0.06
CA TYR A 124 1.45 2.59 0.41
C TYR A 124 2.26 3.28 -0.70
N MET A 125 2.28 2.75 -1.92
CA MET A 125 3.07 3.30 -3.03
C MET A 125 2.57 4.67 -3.47
N ALA A 126 1.25 4.86 -3.52
CA ALA A 126 0.64 6.15 -3.84
C ALA A 126 1.03 7.24 -2.81
N LEU A 127 1.10 6.87 -1.53
CA LEU A 127 1.36 7.79 -0.43
C LEU A 127 2.85 8.16 -0.35
N VAL A 128 3.75 7.18 -0.51
CA VAL A 128 5.21 7.42 -0.51
C VAL A 128 5.65 8.23 -1.71
N ALA A 129 5.10 7.98 -2.89
CA ALA A 129 5.45 8.76 -4.06
C ALA A 129 4.89 10.19 -4.01
N ALA A 130 3.65 10.38 -3.53
CA ALA A 130 3.10 11.72 -3.31
C ALA A 130 3.94 12.49 -2.27
N GLY A 131 4.34 11.82 -1.18
CA GLY A 131 5.25 12.37 -0.18
C GLY A 131 6.61 12.72 -0.77
N GLY A 132 7.22 11.84 -1.55
CA GLY A 132 8.51 12.06 -2.21
C GLY A 132 8.46 13.26 -3.18
N THR A 133 7.41 13.35 -3.99
CA THR A 133 7.22 14.49 -4.91
C THR A 133 7.00 15.80 -4.16
N ALA A 134 6.20 15.80 -3.08
CA ALA A 134 5.99 16.99 -2.25
C ALA A 134 7.29 17.46 -1.58
N VAL A 135 8.02 16.54 -0.95
CA VAL A 135 9.31 16.84 -0.28
C VAL A 135 10.35 17.35 -1.30
N GLY A 136 10.45 16.69 -2.45
CA GLY A 136 11.34 17.12 -3.53
C GLY A 136 10.97 18.51 -4.04
N ALA A 137 9.69 18.79 -4.28
CA ALA A 137 9.23 20.08 -4.77
C ALA A 137 9.48 21.25 -3.79
N LEU A 138 9.60 20.98 -2.49
CA LEU A 138 9.92 21.97 -1.46
C LEU A 138 11.43 22.28 -1.34
N PHE A 139 12.29 21.46 -1.94
CA PHE A 139 13.75 21.66 -1.94
C PHE A 139 14.23 23.08 -2.33
N PRO A 140 13.74 23.74 -3.39
CA PRO A 140 14.16 25.10 -3.73
C PRO A 140 13.84 26.13 -2.64
N ILE A 141 12.73 25.97 -1.90
CA ILE A 141 12.39 26.86 -0.78
C ILE A 141 13.41 26.68 0.34
N LEU A 142 13.75 25.43 0.65
CA LEU A 142 14.77 25.09 1.65
C LEU A 142 16.16 25.60 1.24
N TRP A 143 16.53 25.47 -0.04
CA TRP A 143 17.79 25.97 -0.59
C TRP A 143 17.92 27.50 -0.47
N ILE A 144 16.87 28.23 -0.81
CA ILE A 144 16.83 29.70 -0.68
C ILE A 144 16.89 30.11 0.80
N LEU A 145 16.17 29.41 1.68
CA LEU A 145 16.21 29.64 3.12
C LEU A 145 17.63 29.46 3.68
N LEU A 146 18.35 28.41 3.26
CA LEU A 146 19.73 28.14 3.68
C LEU A 146 20.74 29.17 3.15
N GLN A 147 20.58 29.65 1.92
CA GLN A 147 21.51 30.61 1.29
C GLN A 147 21.27 32.05 1.77
N ALA A 148 20.02 32.48 1.83
CA ALA A 148 19.66 33.88 2.07
C ALA A 148 19.21 34.14 3.53
N GLY A 149 18.91 33.10 4.32
CA GLY A 149 18.36 33.24 5.67
C GLY A 149 16.94 33.81 5.71
N VAL A 150 16.30 34.02 4.56
CA VAL A 150 14.97 34.61 4.43
C VAL A 150 13.98 33.54 3.94
N PHE A 151 12.91 33.34 4.70
CA PHE A 151 11.79 32.51 4.28
C PHE A 151 10.89 33.30 3.33
N VAL A 152 11.05 33.07 2.02
CA VAL A 152 10.16 33.62 0.99
C VAL A 152 9.22 32.51 0.54
N PRO A 153 7.97 32.47 1.02
CA PRO A 153 7.00 31.46 0.58
C PRO A 153 6.60 31.74 -0.87
N ARG A 154 7.26 31.06 -1.80
CA ARG A 154 6.94 31.10 -3.23
C ARG A 154 5.66 30.32 -3.49
N LEU A 155 4.56 31.06 -3.67
CA LEU A 155 3.21 30.52 -3.85
C LEU A 155 3.13 29.58 -5.07
N ASP A 156 3.89 29.86 -6.12
CA ASP A 156 4.07 29.06 -7.33
C ASP A 156 4.64 27.66 -7.03
N VAL A 157 5.65 27.58 -6.16
CA VAL A 157 6.28 26.30 -5.77
C VAL A 157 5.34 25.48 -4.88
N LEU A 158 4.63 26.13 -3.95
CA LEU A 158 3.65 25.47 -3.08
C LEU A 158 2.46 24.93 -3.87
N LEU A 159 1.96 25.71 -4.84
CA LEU A 159 0.87 25.30 -5.72
C LEU A 159 1.30 24.11 -6.59
N PHE A 160 2.51 24.15 -7.15
CA PHE A 160 3.07 23.03 -7.91
C PHE A 160 3.23 21.77 -7.04
N ALA A 161 3.79 21.90 -5.83
CA ALA A 161 3.96 20.77 -4.91
C ALA A 161 2.60 20.11 -4.59
N GLY A 162 1.56 20.91 -4.33
CA GLY A 162 0.21 20.41 -4.07
C GLY A 162 -0.41 19.72 -5.29
N ILE A 163 -0.42 20.38 -6.45
CA ILE A 163 -1.03 19.83 -7.67
C ILE A 163 -0.29 18.58 -8.15
N ALA A 164 1.05 18.60 -8.14
CA ALA A 164 1.86 17.46 -8.55
C ALA A 164 1.66 16.27 -7.59
N ALA A 165 1.64 16.51 -6.27
CA ALA A 165 1.37 15.45 -5.30
C ALA A 165 -0.02 14.83 -5.48
N VAL A 166 -1.06 15.64 -5.71
CA VAL A 166 -2.42 15.16 -5.95
C VAL A 166 -2.53 14.41 -7.28
N ALA A 167 -1.90 14.91 -8.35
CA ALA A 167 -1.88 14.24 -9.65
C ALA A 167 -1.16 12.89 -9.60
N VAL A 168 -0.02 12.83 -8.90
CA VAL A 168 0.75 11.61 -8.67
C VAL A 168 -0.06 10.62 -7.82
N TYR A 169 -0.66 11.09 -6.71
CA TYR A 169 -1.52 10.28 -5.85
C TYR A 169 -2.70 9.70 -6.62
N GLY A 170 -3.47 10.54 -7.32
CA GLY A 170 -4.65 10.11 -8.07
C GLY A 170 -4.31 9.13 -9.19
N ARG A 171 -3.22 9.36 -9.93
CA ARG A 171 -2.81 8.46 -11.01
C ARG A 171 -2.31 7.11 -10.50
N MET A 172 -1.68 7.04 -9.33
CA MET A 172 -1.25 5.77 -8.76
C MET A 172 -2.34 5.06 -7.96
N ALA A 173 -3.22 5.81 -7.30
CA ALA A 173 -4.38 5.25 -6.61
C ALA A 173 -5.38 4.62 -7.60
N MET A 174 -5.59 5.22 -8.78
CA MET A 174 -6.50 4.66 -9.79
C MET A 174 -5.89 3.50 -10.61
N ARG A 175 -4.56 3.33 -10.61
CA ARG A 175 -3.87 2.26 -11.36
C ARG A 175 -3.48 1.05 -10.49
N GLY A 176 -3.55 1.18 -9.17
CA GLY A 176 -3.27 0.13 -8.18
C GLY A 176 -4.50 -0.73 -7.91
#